data_AF-A0A5P2UXS5-F1
#
_entry.id   AF-A0A5P2UXS5-F1
#
_cell.length_a   1.000
_cell.length_b   1.000
_cell.length_c   1.000
_cell.angle_alpha   90.00
_cell.angle_beta   90.00
_cell.angle_gamma   90.00
#
_symmetry.space_group_name_H-M   'P 1'
#
loop_
_entity.id
_entity.type
_entity.pdbx_description
1 polymer ?
#
loop_
_entity_poly.entity_id
_entity_poly.type
_entity_poly.pdbx_seq_one_letter_code
_entity_poly.pdbx_strand_id
1 'polypeptide(L)'
;MSWTEADVHELLLLLGAAARWTDHVTVSRDGTEPPCLPHLVWHEADVLFGALEPASVQAWLTGADLNATAESCKSGVKVTLGDIAAGEYIARCLSARADSARACVTRLGKALRPRRVRAQLSGSPAGKVTVTIWELAGSPEAANLAAALGADGLVEGLNLYLTDGQDIFEDRMRWLLTGVVGAGVYVEVKQGCDHDPSRLTIELTEDQADALTARLT
;
A
#
# COMPACT_ATOMS: atom_id res chain seq x y z
N MET A 1 -20.37 -12.86 20.94
CA MET A 1 -19.01 -12.63 21.47
C MET A 1 -18.59 -11.27 20.97
N SER A 2 -18.21 -10.34 21.85
CA SER A 2 -17.87 -8.96 21.47
C SER A 2 -16.40 -8.88 21.07
N TRP A 3 -16.11 -8.30 19.92
CA TRP A 3 -14.75 -8.05 19.46
C TRP A 3 -14.02 -7.09 20.40
N THR A 4 -12.76 -7.39 20.70
CA THR A 4 -11.88 -6.52 21.48
C THR A 4 -11.03 -5.63 20.56
N GLU A 5 -10.46 -4.57 21.13
CA GLU A 5 -9.49 -3.72 20.44
C GLU A 5 -8.23 -4.51 20.01
N ALA A 6 -7.87 -5.55 20.77
CA ALA A 6 -6.78 -6.46 20.43
C ALA A 6 -7.11 -7.32 19.19
N ASP A 7 -8.33 -7.86 19.09
CA ASP A 7 -8.76 -8.64 17.93
C ASP A 7 -8.76 -7.79 16.65
N VAL A 8 -9.14 -6.52 16.77
CA VAL A 8 -9.11 -5.58 15.64
C VAL A 8 -7.69 -5.15 15.32
N HIS A 9 -6.82 -4.96 16.31
CA HIS A 9 -5.41 -4.71 16.07
C HIS A 9 -4.73 -5.88 15.37
N GLU A 10 -5.03 -7.12 15.78
CA GLU A 10 -4.50 -8.34 15.16
C GLU A 10 -5.04 -8.52 13.74
N LEU A 11 -6.34 -8.29 13.51
CA LEU A 11 -6.95 -8.23 12.19
C LEU A 11 -6.25 -7.17 11.31
N LEU A 12 -5.96 -5.99 11.86
CA LEU A 12 -5.31 -4.89 11.16
C LEU A 12 -3.81 -5.13 10.92
N LEU A 13 -3.11 -5.83 11.82
CA LEU A 13 -1.73 -6.27 11.64
C LEU A 13 -1.64 -7.38 10.60
N LEU A 14 -2.63 -8.27 10.54
CA LEU A 14 -2.74 -9.32 9.53
C LEU A 14 -3.10 -8.72 8.16
N LEU A 15 -4.02 -7.76 8.11
CA LEU A 15 -4.27 -6.91 6.93
C LEU A 15 -3.03 -6.05 6.59
N GLY A 16 -2.21 -5.71 7.59
CA GLY A 16 -0.91 -5.05 7.52
C GLY A 16 0.21 -5.93 6.93
N ALA A 17 0.23 -7.21 7.24
CA ALA A 17 1.16 -8.19 6.66
C ALA A 17 0.75 -8.55 5.23
N ALA A 18 -0.56 -8.50 4.97
CA ALA A 18 -1.20 -8.59 3.67
C ALA A 18 -1.06 -7.31 2.81
N ALA A 19 -0.57 -6.21 3.40
CA ALA A 19 -0.65 -4.83 2.90
C ALA A 19 0.11 -4.51 1.62
N ARG A 20 0.82 -5.48 1.03
CA ARG A 20 1.40 -5.31 -0.30
C ARG A 20 0.34 -5.00 -1.38
N TRP A 21 -0.96 -5.13 -1.07
CA TRP A 21 -2.04 -5.18 -2.07
C TRP A 21 -3.35 -4.43 -1.68
N THR A 22 -3.33 -3.56 -0.67
CA THR A 22 -4.56 -3.17 0.07
C THR A 22 -5.36 -1.97 -0.44
N ASP A 23 -5.14 -1.45 -1.64
CA ASP A 23 -5.90 -0.28 -2.16
C ASP A 23 -7.41 -0.56 -2.46
N HIS A 24 -7.94 -1.77 -2.14
CA HIS A 24 -9.18 -2.32 -2.73
C HIS A 24 -10.24 -2.83 -1.74
N VAL A 25 -10.20 -2.44 -0.46
CA VAL A 25 -11.23 -2.83 0.53
C VAL A 25 -12.34 -1.78 0.55
N THR A 26 -13.58 -2.16 0.24
CA THR A 26 -14.74 -1.30 0.48
C THR A 26 -15.68 -1.91 1.51
N VAL A 27 -16.24 -1.04 2.36
CA VAL A 27 -17.33 -1.40 3.26
C VAL A 27 -18.61 -1.08 2.50
N SER A 28 -19.46 -2.08 2.28
CA SER A 28 -20.77 -1.88 1.66
C SER A 28 -21.86 -2.51 2.50
N ARG A 29 -23.07 -1.96 2.39
CA ARG A 29 -24.29 -2.54 2.94
C ARG A 29 -25.09 -3.11 1.78
N ASP A 30 -25.46 -4.38 1.84
CA ASP A 30 -26.42 -4.94 0.89
C ASP A 30 -27.83 -4.53 1.34
N GLY A 31 -28.54 -3.76 0.52
CA GLY A 31 -29.97 -3.52 0.66
C GLY A 31 -30.43 -2.32 1.51
N THR A 32 -31.59 -1.78 1.12
CA THR A 32 -32.25 -0.56 1.62
C THR A 32 -33.11 -0.77 2.87
N GLU A 33 -33.12 -1.96 3.48
CA GLU A 33 -33.97 -2.26 4.65
C GLU A 33 -33.21 -2.97 5.79
N PRO A 34 -33.30 -2.48 7.05
CA PRO A 34 -32.65 -3.09 8.21
C PRO A 34 -33.38 -4.33 8.76
N PRO A 35 -32.66 -5.25 9.44
CA PRO A 35 -31.23 -5.21 9.75
C PRO A 35 -30.40 -5.92 8.67
N CYS A 36 -29.66 -5.16 7.86
CA CYS A 36 -28.64 -5.70 6.96
C CYS A 36 -27.31 -5.76 7.71
N LEU A 37 -26.70 -6.95 7.74
CA LEU A 37 -25.39 -7.17 8.35
C LEU A 37 -24.32 -6.36 7.56
N PRO A 38 -23.34 -5.74 8.23
CA PRO A 38 -22.26 -5.07 7.54
C PRO A 38 -21.40 -6.10 6.78
N HIS A 39 -21.10 -5.79 5.52
CA HIS A 39 -20.24 -6.61 4.68
C HIS A 39 -18.95 -5.85 4.35
N LEU A 40 -17.83 -6.55 4.52
CA LEU A 40 -16.54 -6.15 3.98
C LEU A 40 -16.39 -6.81 2.62
N VAL A 41 -16.21 -6.03 1.56
CA VAL A 41 -16.00 -6.56 0.21
C VAL A 41 -14.59 -6.19 -0.24
N TRP A 42 -13.80 -7.20 -0.56
CA TRP A 42 -12.49 -7.04 -1.17
C TRP A 42 -12.67 -7.14 -2.69
N HIS A 43 -12.33 -6.05 -3.39
CA HIS A 43 -12.54 -5.91 -4.82
C HIS A 43 -11.23 -6.08 -5.58
N GLU A 44 -10.66 -7.28 -5.67
CA GLU A 44 -9.73 -7.69 -6.74
C GLU A 44 -9.06 -9.03 -6.44
N ALA A 45 -8.83 -9.85 -7.47
CA ALA A 45 -8.26 -11.20 -7.41
C ALA A 45 -6.77 -11.25 -7.00
N ASP A 46 -6.03 -10.15 -7.10
CA ASP A 46 -4.59 -10.08 -6.77
C ASP A 46 -4.33 -9.62 -5.31
N VAL A 47 -5.37 -9.59 -4.47
CA VAL A 47 -5.32 -9.11 -3.09
C VAL A 47 -5.52 -10.29 -2.11
N LEU A 48 -5.13 -10.13 -0.84
CA LEU A 48 -5.10 -11.20 0.18
C LEU A 48 -6.28 -12.18 0.10
N PHE A 49 -7.52 -11.69 0.08
CA PHE A 49 -8.70 -12.55 -0.04
C PHE A 49 -9.24 -12.69 -1.46
N GLY A 50 -8.79 -11.89 -2.42
CA GLY A 50 -9.12 -12.11 -3.82
C GLY A 50 -8.39 -13.30 -4.45
N ALA A 51 -7.16 -13.55 -3.98
CA ALA A 51 -6.34 -14.69 -4.40
C ALA A 51 -6.62 -15.94 -3.56
N LEU A 52 -7.15 -15.77 -2.34
CA LEU A 52 -7.57 -16.87 -1.48
C LEU A 52 -8.99 -17.29 -1.83
N GLU A 53 -9.19 -18.59 -2.01
CA GLU A 53 -10.54 -19.14 -2.10
C GLU A 53 -11.35 -18.80 -0.84
N PRO A 54 -12.66 -18.52 -0.93
CA PRO A 54 -13.49 -18.19 0.23
C PRO A 54 -13.39 -19.22 1.36
N ALA A 55 -13.14 -20.49 1.04
CA ALA A 55 -12.92 -21.54 2.03
C ALA A 55 -11.67 -21.28 2.90
N SER A 56 -10.59 -20.75 2.33
CA SER A 56 -9.39 -20.37 3.08
C SER A 56 -9.67 -19.18 4.00
N VAL A 57 -10.46 -18.22 3.51
CA VAL A 57 -10.91 -17.06 4.31
C VAL A 57 -11.81 -17.53 5.45
N GLN A 58 -12.75 -18.43 5.17
CA GLN A 58 -13.65 -19.01 6.18
C GLN A 58 -12.89 -19.82 7.24
N ALA A 59 -11.91 -20.62 6.83
CA ALA A 59 -11.07 -21.40 7.75
C ALA A 59 -10.28 -20.46 8.67
N TRP A 60 -9.75 -19.36 8.14
CA TRP A 60 -9.09 -18.35 8.94
C TRP A 60 -10.04 -17.64 9.90
N LEU A 61 -11.22 -17.18 9.44
CA LEU A 61 -12.24 -16.57 10.29
C LEU A 61 -12.62 -17.48 11.46
N THR A 62 -12.75 -18.77 11.17
CA THR A 62 -13.06 -19.80 12.19
C THR A 62 -11.90 -19.99 13.16
N GLY A 63 -10.66 -20.04 12.65
CA GLY A 63 -9.45 -20.19 13.47
C GLY A 63 -9.19 -18.99 14.38
N ALA A 64 -9.64 -17.80 13.99
CA ALA A 64 -9.58 -16.57 14.77
C ALA A 64 -10.82 -16.36 15.67
N ASP A 65 -11.74 -17.35 15.76
CA ASP A 65 -13.00 -17.28 16.52
C ASP A 65 -13.88 -16.05 16.17
N LEU A 66 -13.81 -15.63 14.90
CA LEU A 66 -14.57 -14.49 14.40
C LEU A 66 -15.94 -14.97 13.91
N ASN A 67 -17.00 -14.42 14.50
CA ASN A 67 -18.37 -14.65 14.04
C ASN A 67 -18.60 -13.95 12.70
N ALA A 68 -18.17 -14.59 11.62
CA ALA A 68 -18.21 -14.07 10.27
C ALA A 68 -18.23 -15.19 9.23
N THR A 69 -18.78 -14.90 8.05
CA THR A 69 -18.79 -15.81 6.91
C THR A 69 -18.09 -15.20 5.72
N ALA A 70 -17.38 -16.01 4.94
CA ALA A 70 -16.74 -15.61 3.70
C ALA A 70 -17.44 -16.27 2.50
N GLU A 71 -17.78 -15.48 1.49
CA GLU A 71 -18.38 -15.96 0.24
C GLU A 71 -17.69 -15.31 -0.97
N SER A 72 -17.69 -16.00 -2.11
CA SER A 72 -17.29 -15.36 -3.37
C SER A 72 -18.36 -14.35 -3.80
N CYS A 73 -17.92 -13.18 -4.27
CA CYS A 73 -18.75 -12.24 -5.00
C CYS A 73 -18.15 -11.99 -6.39
N LYS A 74 -18.84 -11.19 -7.23
CA LYS A 74 -18.38 -10.88 -8.60
C LYS A 74 -17.00 -10.20 -8.65
N SER A 75 -16.56 -9.59 -7.56
CA SER A 75 -15.32 -8.80 -7.49
C SER A 75 -14.27 -9.37 -6.55
N GLY A 76 -14.48 -10.56 -5.95
CA GLY A 76 -13.53 -11.15 -5.01
C GLY A 76 -14.22 -11.93 -3.90
N VAL A 77 -13.77 -11.74 -2.66
CA VAL A 77 -14.40 -12.33 -1.47
C VAL A 77 -15.16 -11.25 -0.71
N LYS A 78 -16.35 -11.61 -0.23
CA LYS A 78 -17.20 -10.83 0.66
C LYS A 78 -17.20 -11.51 2.02
N VAL A 79 -16.82 -10.77 3.08
CA VAL A 79 -16.95 -11.23 4.47
C VAL A 79 -18.14 -10.54 5.09
N THR A 80 -19.09 -11.34 5.55
CA THR A 80 -20.27 -10.91 6.30
C THR A 80 -20.00 -11.09 7.77
N LEU A 81 -20.07 -10.01 8.55
CA LEU A 81 -19.88 -10.08 9.99
C LEU A 81 -21.21 -10.40 10.66
N GLY A 82 -21.22 -11.40 11.54
CA GLY A 82 -22.40 -11.85 12.28
C GLY A 82 -22.80 -10.92 13.44
N ASP A 83 -22.04 -9.84 13.67
CA ASP A 83 -22.31 -8.77 14.62
C ASP A 83 -22.22 -7.41 13.93
N ILE A 84 -23.34 -6.68 13.92
CA ILE A 84 -23.45 -5.35 13.30
C ILE A 84 -22.51 -4.35 13.96
N ALA A 85 -22.43 -4.35 15.30
CA ALA A 85 -21.62 -3.38 16.02
C ALA A 85 -20.13 -3.61 15.77
N ALA A 86 -19.70 -4.87 15.72
CA ALA A 86 -18.32 -5.22 15.36
C ALA A 86 -17.97 -4.81 13.94
N GLY A 87 -18.87 -5.02 12.98
CA GLY A 87 -18.63 -4.61 11.60
C GLY A 87 -18.62 -3.12 11.37
N GLU A 88 -19.48 -2.37 12.06
CA GLU A 88 -19.39 -0.91 12.06
C GLU A 88 -18.10 -0.41 12.70
N TYR A 89 -17.62 -1.05 13.76
CA TYR A 89 -16.35 -0.71 14.38
C TYR A 89 -15.16 -0.95 13.42
N ILE A 90 -15.06 -2.13 12.81
CA ILE A 90 -14.00 -2.48 11.85
C ILE A 90 -14.04 -1.53 10.64
N ALA A 91 -15.23 -1.29 10.10
CA ALA A 91 -15.42 -0.35 8.99
C ALA A 91 -14.87 1.04 9.32
N ARG A 92 -15.21 1.59 10.50
CA ARG A 92 -14.67 2.89 10.95
C ARG A 92 -13.16 2.86 11.10
N CYS A 93 -12.58 1.79 11.65
CA CYS A 93 -11.13 1.66 11.79
C CYS A 93 -10.43 1.64 10.42
N LEU A 94 -10.94 0.88 9.46
CA LEU A 94 -10.40 0.82 8.09
C LEU A 94 -10.55 2.16 7.37
N SER A 95 -11.70 2.83 7.49
CA SER A 95 -11.91 4.16 6.91
C SER A 95 -10.95 5.19 7.51
N ALA A 96 -10.78 5.22 8.83
CA ALA A 96 -9.86 6.12 9.50
C ALA A 96 -8.41 5.93 9.03
N ARG A 97 -7.98 4.67 8.83
CA ARG A 97 -6.66 4.38 8.27
C ARG A 97 -6.52 4.75 6.80
N ALA A 98 -7.53 4.45 5.99
CA ALA A 98 -7.53 4.87 4.58
C ALA A 98 -7.42 6.41 4.44
N ASP A 99 -8.10 7.14 5.32
CA ASP A 99 -8.01 8.60 5.37
C ASP A 99 -6.64 9.07 5.84
N SER A 100 -6.02 8.39 6.82
CA SER A 100 -4.63 8.65 7.24
C SER A 100 -3.64 8.46 6.09
N ALA A 101 -3.69 7.31 5.40
CA ALA A 101 -2.84 7.00 4.27
C ALA A 101 -3.03 8.02 3.13
N ARG A 102 -4.27 8.42 2.83
CA ARG A 102 -4.56 9.46 1.83
C ARG A 102 -4.00 10.82 2.22
N ALA A 103 -4.08 11.18 3.50
CA ALA A 103 -3.48 12.41 4.01
C ALA A 103 -1.95 12.37 3.88
N CYS A 104 -1.32 11.24 4.21
CA CYS A 104 0.12 11.02 4.06
C CYS A 104 0.56 11.13 2.60
N VAL A 105 -0.12 10.43 1.67
CA VAL A 105 0.09 10.55 0.21
C VAL A 105 0.00 12.00 -0.25
N THR A 106 -1.01 12.74 0.24
CA THR A 106 -1.20 14.15 -0.11
C THR A 106 -0.03 15.02 0.36
N ARG A 107 0.46 14.80 1.59
CA ARG A 107 1.62 15.52 2.13
C ARG A 107 2.88 15.21 1.33
N LEU A 108 3.17 13.94 1.09
CA LEU A 108 4.35 13.51 0.33
C LEU A 108 4.32 14.03 -1.10
N GLY A 109 3.16 13.98 -1.78
CA GLY A 109 2.99 14.52 -3.13
C GLY A 109 3.20 16.03 -3.20
N LYS A 110 2.79 16.78 -2.16
CA LYS A 110 3.10 18.22 -2.05
C LYS A 110 4.59 18.47 -1.86
N ALA A 111 5.31 17.61 -1.15
CA ALA A 111 6.75 17.73 -0.93
C ALA A 111 7.57 17.37 -2.19
N LEU A 112 7.13 16.39 -2.98
CA LEU A 112 7.81 15.97 -4.22
C LEU A 112 7.63 16.97 -5.36
N ARG A 113 6.47 17.63 -5.46
CA ARG A 113 6.14 18.49 -6.61
C ARG A 113 7.11 19.66 -6.84
N PRO A 114 7.53 20.46 -5.84
CA PRO A 114 8.52 21.54 -6.03
C PRO A 114 9.87 21.06 -6.56
N ARG A 115 10.20 19.77 -6.32
CA ARG A 115 11.45 19.13 -6.73
C ARG A 115 11.37 18.48 -8.11
N ARG A 116 10.25 18.67 -8.82
CA ARG A 116 10.02 18.15 -10.17
C ARG A 116 10.14 16.62 -10.27
N VAL A 117 9.87 15.91 -9.17
CA VAL A 117 9.74 14.45 -9.17
C VAL A 117 8.30 14.12 -9.55
N ARG A 118 8.10 13.54 -10.73
CA ARG A 118 6.79 13.03 -11.17
C ARG A 118 6.64 11.60 -10.66
N ALA A 119 5.83 11.45 -9.61
CA ALA A 119 5.51 10.16 -9.02
C ALA A 119 4.00 9.96 -9.00
N GLN A 120 3.58 8.73 -9.29
CA GLN A 120 2.28 8.23 -8.88
C GLN A 120 2.37 7.80 -7.43
N LEU A 121 1.39 8.23 -6.63
CA LEU A 121 1.34 7.92 -5.20
C LEU A 121 0.02 7.19 -4.92
N SER A 122 0.10 6.10 -4.18
CA SER A 122 -1.06 5.46 -3.59
C SER A 122 -0.82 5.19 -2.11
N GLY A 123 -1.92 5.04 -1.38
CA GLY A 123 -1.91 4.82 0.06
C GLY A 123 -2.98 3.83 0.39
N SER A 124 -2.61 2.83 1.17
CA SER A 124 -3.49 1.71 1.49
C SER A 124 -3.98 1.78 2.93
N PRO A 125 -5.19 1.25 3.24
CA PRO A 125 -5.73 1.20 4.60
C PRO A 125 -4.87 0.41 5.60
N ALA A 126 -3.88 -0.32 5.10
CA ALA A 126 -2.95 -1.07 5.91
C ALA A 126 -1.71 -0.25 6.31
N GLY A 127 -1.71 1.05 6.06
CA GLY A 127 -0.66 1.97 6.49
C GLY A 127 0.58 1.94 5.60
N LYS A 128 0.42 1.56 4.33
CA LYS A 128 1.48 1.60 3.33
C LYS A 128 1.27 2.74 2.37
N VAL A 129 2.36 3.40 2.01
CA VAL A 129 2.41 4.45 0.99
C VAL A 129 3.36 3.98 -0.10
N THR A 130 2.85 3.91 -1.32
CA THR A 130 3.62 3.48 -2.49
C THR A 130 3.94 4.68 -3.36
N VAL A 131 5.21 4.83 -3.72
CA VAL A 131 5.71 5.84 -4.65
C VAL A 131 6.20 5.13 -5.90
N THR A 132 5.57 5.40 -7.03
CA THR A 132 5.97 4.84 -8.33
C THR A 132 6.44 5.95 -9.25
N ILE A 133 7.67 5.80 -9.76
CA ILE A 133 8.27 6.71 -10.74
C ILE A 133 8.48 5.92 -12.02
N TRP A 134 7.89 6.38 -13.11
CA TRP A 134 7.94 5.74 -14.42
C TRP A 134 9.05 6.35 -15.28
N GLU A 135 9.41 5.63 -16.35
CA GLU A 135 10.36 6.08 -17.38
C GLU A 135 11.74 6.43 -16.81
N LEU A 136 12.28 5.59 -15.91
CA LEU A 136 13.62 5.83 -15.32
C LEU A 136 14.72 6.05 -16.35
N ALA A 137 14.66 5.32 -17.46
CA ALA A 137 15.60 5.46 -18.57
C ALA A 137 15.27 6.70 -19.42
N GLY A 138 16.17 7.69 -19.41
CA GLY A 138 16.06 8.88 -20.28
C GLY A 138 15.22 10.02 -19.71
N SER A 139 14.62 9.85 -18.53
CA SER A 139 13.83 10.88 -17.88
C SER A 139 14.56 11.49 -16.67
N PRO A 140 14.43 12.80 -16.39
CA PRO A 140 15.16 13.46 -15.30
C PRO A 140 14.69 13.04 -13.90
N GLU A 141 13.68 12.20 -13.76
CA GLU A 141 12.98 11.89 -12.51
C GLU A 141 13.88 11.17 -11.51
N ALA A 142 14.70 10.22 -11.97
CA ALA A 142 15.68 9.53 -11.13
C ALA A 142 16.71 10.52 -10.55
N ALA A 143 17.21 11.43 -11.39
CA ALA A 143 18.15 12.47 -10.98
C ALA A 143 17.48 13.50 -10.05
N ASN A 144 16.25 13.92 -10.35
CA ASN A 144 15.48 14.84 -9.53
C ASN A 144 15.18 14.24 -8.15
N LEU A 145 14.85 12.95 -8.07
CA LEU A 145 14.65 12.25 -6.80
C LEU A 145 15.96 12.15 -6.02
N ALA A 146 17.06 11.80 -6.68
CA ALA A 146 18.37 11.75 -6.04
C ALA A 146 18.77 13.13 -5.46
N ALA A 147 18.66 14.19 -6.26
CA ALA A 147 18.90 15.57 -5.85
C ALA A 147 17.98 16.02 -4.71
N ALA A 148 16.69 15.67 -4.79
CA ALA A 148 15.69 15.92 -3.75
C ALA A 148 16.09 15.36 -2.38
N LEU A 149 16.81 14.24 -2.37
CA LEU A 149 17.30 13.55 -1.18
C LEU A 149 18.71 14.03 -0.77
N GLY A 150 19.33 14.93 -1.53
CA GLY A 150 20.68 15.45 -1.31
C GLY A 150 21.79 14.54 -1.81
N ALA A 151 21.50 13.73 -2.83
CA ALA A 151 22.42 12.75 -3.42
C ALA A 151 22.54 12.94 -4.94
N ASP A 152 22.85 14.16 -5.40
CA ASP A 152 22.86 14.52 -6.82
C ASP A 152 23.72 13.61 -7.72
N GLY A 153 24.79 13.02 -7.16
CA GLY A 153 25.67 12.06 -7.86
C GLY A 153 25.17 10.61 -7.89
N LEU A 154 23.99 10.31 -7.34
CA LEU A 154 23.53 8.91 -7.19
C LEU A 154 23.37 8.19 -8.53
N VAL A 155 22.94 8.92 -9.57
CA VAL A 155 22.79 8.42 -10.95
C VAL A 155 24.06 8.59 -11.79
N GLU A 156 25.10 9.21 -11.26
CA GLU A 156 26.33 9.48 -12.02
C GLU A 156 27.03 8.17 -12.41
N GLY A 157 27.44 8.10 -13.68
CA GLY A 157 28.08 6.93 -14.27
C GLY A 157 27.15 5.74 -14.51
N LEU A 158 25.85 5.85 -14.21
CA LEU A 158 24.88 4.79 -14.46
C LEU A 158 24.22 4.96 -15.82
N ASN A 159 24.14 3.87 -16.57
CA ASN A 159 23.30 3.81 -17.77
C ASN A 159 21.96 3.13 -17.42
N LEU A 160 20.94 3.93 -17.12
CA LEU A 160 19.61 3.43 -16.72
C LEU A 160 18.83 2.77 -17.86
N TYR A 161 19.36 2.74 -19.09
CA TYR A 161 18.80 1.90 -20.17
C TYR A 161 19.24 0.44 -20.07
N LEU A 162 20.25 0.13 -19.25
CA LEU A 162 20.80 -1.21 -19.07
C LEU A 162 20.38 -1.78 -17.71
N THR A 163 20.16 -3.09 -17.67
CA THR A 163 19.90 -3.88 -16.44
C THR A 163 20.89 -3.54 -15.33
N ASP A 164 22.18 -3.69 -15.58
CA ASP A 164 23.22 -3.46 -14.57
C ASP A 164 23.16 -2.03 -13.99
N GLY A 165 22.84 -1.04 -14.83
CA GLY A 165 22.69 0.35 -14.38
C GLY A 165 21.45 0.55 -13.50
N GLN A 166 20.35 -0.13 -13.81
CA GLN A 166 19.12 -0.13 -13.02
C GLN A 166 19.29 -0.86 -11.68
N ASP A 167 19.96 -2.01 -11.68
CA ASP A 167 20.24 -2.79 -10.46
C ASP A 167 21.12 -1.99 -9.48
N ILE A 168 22.18 -1.36 -9.99
CA ILE A 168 23.04 -0.48 -9.18
C ILE A 168 22.26 0.73 -8.65
N PHE A 169 21.36 1.30 -9.47
CA PHE A 169 20.51 2.41 -9.05
C PHE A 169 19.53 1.99 -7.95
N GLU A 170 18.89 0.84 -8.08
CA GLU A 170 18.00 0.24 -7.06
C GLU A 170 18.73 0.11 -5.73
N ASP A 171 19.92 -0.49 -5.74
CA ASP A 171 20.73 -0.69 -4.53
C ASP A 171 21.12 0.64 -3.89
N ARG A 172 21.62 1.60 -4.67
CA ARG A 172 21.98 2.93 -4.17
C ARG A 172 20.77 3.65 -3.57
N MET A 173 19.62 3.57 -4.23
CA MET A 173 18.39 4.19 -3.76
C MET A 173 17.90 3.53 -2.47
N ARG A 174 17.99 2.20 -2.35
CA ARG A 174 17.66 1.47 -1.12
C ARG A 174 18.53 1.91 0.05
N TRP A 175 19.84 2.03 -0.15
CA TRP A 175 20.75 2.51 0.91
C TRP A 175 20.44 3.95 1.31
N LEU A 176 20.25 4.84 0.33
CA LEU A 176 19.90 6.22 0.59
C LEU A 176 18.61 6.34 1.39
N LEU A 177 17.54 5.69 0.94
CA LEU A 177 16.24 5.72 1.61
C LEU A 177 16.32 5.09 3.00
N THR A 178 17.09 4.01 3.19
CA THR A 178 17.31 3.43 4.51
C THR A 178 17.93 4.45 5.47
N GLY A 179 18.86 5.29 5.00
CA GLY A 179 19.44 6.38 5.78
C GLY A 179 18.47 7.54 6.07
N VAL A 180 17.47 7.77 5.20
CA VAL A 180 16.50 8.86 5.32
C VAL A 180 15.30 8.48 6.19
N VAL A 181 14.71 7.31 5.96
CA VAL A 181 13.45 6.90 6.59
C VAL A 181 13.61 5.75 7.59
N GLY A 182 14.82 5.20 7.71
CA GLY A 182 15.09 4.03 8.54
C GLY A 182 14.99 2.69 7.79
N ALA A 183 15.24 1.59 8.50
CA ALA A 183 15.30 0.26 7.94
C ALA A 183 13.93 -0.27 7.45
N GLY A 184 13.96 -1.25 6.54
CA GLY A 184 12.77 -1.96 6.06
C GLY A 184 12.00 -1.24 4.96
N VAL A 185 12.55 -0.17 4.37
CA VAL A 185 12.04 0.39 3.12
C VAL A 185 12.22 -0.62 1.99
N TYR A 186 11.16 -0.88 1.23
CA TYR A 186 11.24 -1.70 0.02
C TYR A 186 11.46 -0.79 -1.19
N VAL A 187 12.42 -1.17 -2.02
CA VAL A 187 12.79 -0.46 -3.24
C VAL A 187 13.01 -1.51 -4.31
N GLU A 188 12.34 -1.34 -5.44
CA GLU A 188 12.42 -2.22 -6.59
C GLU A 188 12.44 -1.38 -7.87
N VAL A 189 13.34 -1.73 -8.78
CA VAL A 189 13.34 -1.25 -10.14
C VAL A 189 12.86 -2.38 -11.04
N LYS A 190 11.65 -2.21 -11.58
CA LYS A 190 11.15 -3.12 -12.61
C LYS A 190 11.62 -2.62 -13.96
N GLN A 191 12.28 -3.51 -14.69
CA GLN A 191 12.78 -3.22 -16.04
C GLN A 191 11.65 -2.96 -17.01
N GLY A 192 11.92 -2.08 -17.97
CA GLY A 192 10.98 -1.80 -19.04
C GLY A 192 10.99 -2.91 -20.10
N CYS A 193 9.85 -3.10 -20.75
CA CYS A 193 9.72 -3.84 -21.99
C CYS A 193 8.94 -2.99 -23.00
N ASP A 194 8.75 -3.49 -24.22
CA ASP A 194 8.06 -2.75 -25.30
C ASP A 194 6.64 -2.26 -24.93
N HIS A 195 6.03 -2.83 -23.90
CA HIS A 195 4.65 -2.57 -23.49
C HIS A 195 4.53 -1.85 -22.15
N ASP A 196 5.62 -1.76 -21.37
CA ASP A 196 5.61 -1.25 -19.99
C ASP A 196 6.96 -0.56 -19.72
N PRO A 197 7.02 0.76 -19.54
CA PRO A 197 8.29 1.45 -19.30
C PRO A 197 8.91 1.03 -17.96
N SER A 198 10.24 1.17 -17.85
CA SER A 198 10.95 0.91 -16.60
C SER A 198 10.42 1.79 -15.48
N ARG A 199 10.30 1.25 -14.26
CA ARG A 199 9.76 1.98 -13.11
C ARG A 199 10.50 1.68 -11.82
N LEU A 200 10.59 2.68 -10.96
CA LEU A 200 11.02 2.57 -9.57
C LEU A 200 9.77 2.53 -8.70
N THR A 201 9.66 1.51 -7.86
CA THR A 201 8.63 1.39 -6.83
C THR A 201 9.29 1.45 -5.46
N ILE A 202 8.81 2.36 -4.62
CA ILE A 202 9.22 2.51 -3.21
C ILE A 202 7.98 2.27 -2.35
N GLU A 203 8.05 1.31 -1.43
CA GLU A 203 7.00 1.10 -0.42
C GLU A 203 7.49 1.58 0.94
N LEU A 204 6.66 2.41 1.58
CA LEU A 204 6.92 3.05 2.86
C LEU A 204 5.78 2.71 3.83
N THR A 205 6.07 2.67 5.12
CA THR A 205 5.03 2.88 6.15
C THR A 205 4.61 4.35 6.17
N GLU A 206 3.48 4.67 6.82
CA GLU A 206 3.09 6.07 7.04
C GLU A 206 4.19 6.88 7.76
N ASP A 207 4.81 6.32 8.81
CA ASP A 207 5.91 6.98 9.52
C ASP A 207 7.12 7.25 8.62
N GLN A 208 7.47 6.27 7.76
CA GLN A 208 8.56 6.43 6.79
C GLN A 208 8.23 7.49 5.73
N ALA A 209 6.97 7.53 5.27
CA ALA A 209 6.52 8.54 4.32
C ALA A 209 6.47 9.94 4.95
N ASP A 210 6.15 10.06 6.23
CA ASP A 210 6.23 11.33 6.97
C ASP A 210 7.70 11.75 7.19
N ALA A 211 8.60 10.81 7.53
CA ALA A 211 10.04 11.09 7.61
C ALA A 211 10.62 11.55 6.27
N LEU A 212 10.23 10.88 5.17
CA LEU A 212 10.59 11.29 3.82
C LEU A 212 10.03 12.68 3.50
N THR A 213 8.77 12.94 3.85
CA THR A 213 8.15 14.25 3.67
C THR A 213 8.92 15.34 4.40
N ALA A 214 9.29 15.11 5.66
CA ALA A 214 10.07 16.06 6.46
C ALA A 214 11.46 16.33 5.85
N ARG A 215 12.12 15.30 5.32
CA ARG A 215 13.39 15.46 4.59
C ARG A 215 13.22 16.29 3.32
N LEU A 216 12.06 16.16 2.69
CA LEU A 216 11.63 16.87 1.50
C LEU A 216 10.89 18.18 1.83
N THR A 217 11.08 18.84 2.96
CA THR A 217 10.54 20.19 3.19
C THR A 217 11.56 21.05 3.88
#